data_AF-A0A5C4YC02-F1
#
_entry.id   AF-A0A5C4YC02-F1
#
_cell.length_a   1.000
_cell.length_b   1.000
_cell.length_c   1.000
_cell.angle_alpha   90.00
_cell.angle_beta   90.00
_cell.angle_gamma   90.00
#
_symmetry.space_group_name_H-M   'P 1'
#
loop_
_entity.id
_entity.type
_entity.pdbx_description
1 polymer ?
#
loop_
_entity_poly.entity_id
_entity_poly.type
_entity_poly.pdbx_seq_one_letter_code
_entity_poly.pdbx_strand_id
1 'polypeptide(L)'
;MFFGLELEGLQIYWWVILSLLGGLLVFMFFVQGGQTLIDELSSDELEKTMLVNSLGRKWELGFTTLVLFGGAAFAAFPLFYSTSFG
;
A
#
# COMPACT_ATOMS: atom_id res chain seq x y z
N MET A 1 -23.10 -0.50 21.20
CA MET A 1 -23.17 -0.53 19.72
C MET A 1 -22.29 0.60 19.21
N PHE A 2 -21.13 0.32 18.61
CA PHE A 2 -20.25 1.36 18.05
C PHE A 2 -20.86 1.82 16.72
N PHE A 3 -21.06 3.13 16.52
CA PHE A 3 -21.80 3.70 15.37
C PHE A 3 -23.21 3.13 15.11
N GLY A 4 -23.84 2.45 16.07
CA GLY A 4 -25.11 1.76 15.84
C GLY A 4 -25.02 0.49 14.98
N LEU A 5 -23.82 -0.04 14.77
CA LEU A 5 -23.58 -1.28 14.01
C LEU A 5 -23.43 -2.50 14.94
N GLU A 6 -23.95 -3.64 14.50
CA GLU A 6 -23.67 -4.96 15.08
C GLU A 6 -22.28 -5.47 14.66
N LEU A 7 -21.83 -6.56 15.28
CA LEU A 7 -20.50 -7.13 15.02
C LEU A 7 -20.26 -7.42 13.53
N GLU A 8 -21.24 -8.01 12.86
CA GLU A 8 -21.16 -8.30 11.41
C GLU A 8 -20.96 -7.01 10.60
N GLY A 9 -21.71 -5.95 10.92
CA GLY A 9 -21.57 -4.65 10.27
C GLY A 9 -20.19 -4.02 10.49
N LEU A 10 -19.62 -4.15 11.69
CA LEU A 10 -18.25 -3.70 11.98
C LEU A 10 -17.19 -4.50 11.23
N GLN A 11 -17.39 -5.82 11.07
CA GLN A 11 -16.48 -6.65 10.29
C GLN A 11 -16.50 -6.27 8.81
N ILE A 12 -17.67 -6.05 8.22
CA ILE A 12 -17.79 -5.60 6.82
C ILE A 12 -17.13 -4.23 6.65
N TYR A 13 -17.38 -3.30 7.58
CA TYR A 13 -16.75 -1.98 7.56
C TYR A 13 -15.20 -2.05 7.55
N TRP A 14 -14.62 -2.88 8.42
CA TRP A 14 -13.16 -3.07 8.44
C TRP A 14 -12.61 -3.78 7.20
N TRP A 15 -13.37 -4.70 6.61
CA TRP A 15 -13.01 -5.30 5.32
C TRP A 15 -12.95 -4.28 4.19
N VAL A 16 -13.87 -3.31 4.17
CA VAL A 16 -13.84 -2.20 3.19
C VAL A 16 -12.58 -1.36 3.37
N ILE A 17 -12.22 -1.00 4.61
CA ILE A 17 -11.00 -0.26 4.91
C ILE A 17 -9.77 -1.04 4.44
N LEU A 18 -9.67 -2.33 4.77
CA LEU A 18 -8.54 -3.16 4.35
C LEU A 18 -8.42 -3.28 2.85
N SER A 19 -9.54 -3.45 2.15
CA SER A 19 -9.56 -3.53 0.69
C SER A 19 -9.11 -2.21 0.06
N LEU A 20 -9.52 -1.07 0.62
CA LEU A 20 -9.07 0.25 0.19
C LEU A 20 -7.56 0.42 0.41
N LEU A 21 -7.05 0.08 1.60
CA LEU A 21 -5.63 0.16 1.92
C LEU A 21 -4.79 -0.77 1.04
N GLY A 22 -5.27 -1.98 0.76
CA GLY A 22 -4.64 -2.92 -0.16
C GLY A 22 -4.62 -2.40 -1.59
N GLY A 23 -5.72 -1.81 -2.07
CA GLY A 23 -5.76 -1.17 -3.38
C GLY A 23 -4.79 0.02 -3.50
N LEU A 24 -4.71 0.85 -2.46
CA LEU A 24 -3.72 1.93 -2.38
C LEU A 24 -2.29 1.39 -2.37
N LEU A 25 -2.02 0.29 -1.64
CA LEU A 25 -0.70 -0.34 -1.62
C LEU A 25 -0.30 -0.83 -3.01
N VAL A 26 -1.20 -1.55 -3.70
CA VAL A 26 -0.97 -2.03 -5.07
C VAL A 26 -0.76 -0.86 -6.02
N PHE A 27 -1.56 0.22 -5.89
CA PHE A 27 -1.35 1.44 -6.66
C PHE A 27 0.06 1.97 -6.44
N MET A 28 0.54 2.07 -5.20
CA MET A 28 1.87 2.58 -4.85
C MET A 28 3.05 1.74 -5.38
N PHE A 29 2.85 0.48 -5.77
CA PHE A 29 3.91 -0.35 -6.34
C PHE A 29 4.45 0.16 -7.68
N PHE A 30 3.78 1.12 -8.34
CA PHE A 30 4.36 1.81 -9.49
C PHE A 30 5.68 2.51 -9.15
N VAL A 31 5.91 2.90 -7.88
CA VAL A 31 7.17 3.55 -7.49
C VAL A 31 8.34 2.57 -7.55
N GLN A 32 8.15 1.37 -6.97
CA GLN A 32 9.17 0.31 -6.97
C GLN A 32 9.34 -0.29 -8.37
N GLY A 33 8.23 -0.55 -9.08
CA GLY A 33 8.27 -0.98 -10.47
C GLY A 33 8.94 0.06 -11.39
N GLY A 34 8.63 1.35 -11.19
CA GLY A 34 9.27 2.45 -11.90
C GLY A 34 10.77 2.50 -11.65
N GLN A 35 11.22 2.28 -10.41
CA GLN A 35 12.65 2.20 -10.06
C GLN A 35 13.36 1.05 -10.79
N THR A 36 12.71 -0.11 -10.93
CA THR A 36 13.30 -1.25 -11.67
C THR A 36 13.43 -1.01 -13.17
N LEU A 37 12.70 -0.04 -13.73
CA LEU A 37 12.68 0.27 -15.15
C LEU A 37 13.49 1.52 -15.52
N ILE A 38 14.16 2.18 -14.56
CA ILE A 38 14.86 3.45 -14.79
C ILE A 38 15.89 3.31 -15.92
N ASP A 39 16.75 2.29 -15.85
CA ASP A 39 17.83 2.11 -16.83
C ASP A 39 17.32 1.61 -18.19
N GLU A 40 16.12 1.04 -18.25
CA GLU A 40 15.48 0.58 -19.50
C GLU A 40 14.74 1.73 -20.21
N LEU A 41 14.18 2.68 -19.44
CA LEU A 41 13.38 3.79 -19.95
C LEU A 41 14.19 5.05 -20.27
N SER A 42 15.36 5.24 -19.66
CA SER A 42 16.21 6.41 -19.91
C SER A 42 17.24 6.14 -21.00
N SER A 43 17.32 7.04 -21.99
CA SER A 43 18.37 7.02 -23.02
C SER A 43 19.59 7.85 -22.63
N ASP A 44 19.44 8.81 -21.72
CA ASP A 44 20.51 9.68 -21.22
C ASP A 44 20.34 10.01 -19.72
N GLU A 45 21.39 10.64 -19.16
CA GLU A 45 21.44 11.01 -17.74
C GLU A 45 20.38 12.06 -17.34
N LEU A 46 19.91 12.87 -18.29
CA LEU A 46 18.89 13.87 -18.03
C LEU A 46 17.51 13.20 -17.88
N GLU A 47 17.16 12.27 -18.77
CA GLU A 47 15.95 11.44 -18.65
C GLU A 47 15.95 10.60 -17.37
N LYS A 48 17.10 10.00 -17.03
CA LYS A 48 17.29 9.26 -15.78
C LYS A 48 17.00 10.14 -14.56
N THR A 49 17.54 11.36 -14.55
CA THR A 49 17.31 12.34 -13.48
C THR A 49 15.84 12.76 -13.41
N MET A 50 15.16 12.96 -14.55
CA MET A 50 13.72 13.27 -14.58
C MET A 50 12.88 12.13 -14.00
N LEU A 51 13.16 10.88 -14.38
CA LEU A 51 12.48 9.70 -13.85
C LEU A 51 12.66 9.57 -12.34
N VAL A 52 13.89 9.68 -11.83
CA VAL A 52 14.18 9.65 -10.39
C VAL A 52 13.42 10.75 -9.64
N ASN A 53 13.42 11.98 -10.15
CA ASN A 53 12.70 13.10 -9.54
C ASN A 53 11.18 12.88 -9.51
N SER A 54 10.63 12.21 -10.54
CA SER A 54 9.20 11.91 -10.62
C SER A 54 8.74 10.86 -9.58
N LEU A 55 9.61 9.90 -9.26
CA LEU A 55 9.34 8.79 -8.35
C LEU A 55 9.73 9.11 -6.90
N GLY A 56 10.86 9.79 -6.69
CA GLY A 56 11.51 9.93 -5.40
C GLY A 56 10.63 10.54 -4.31
N ARG A 57 9.85 11.58 -4.63
CA ARG A 57 8.93 12.22 -3.66
C ARG A 57 7.81 11.32 -3.13
N LYS A 58 7.55 10.20 -3.81
CA LYS A 58 6.44 9.28 -3.50
C LYS A 58 6.92 7.98 -2.87
N TRP A 59 8.23 7.80 -2.74
CA TRP A 59 8.84 6.57 -2.26
C TRP A 59 8.42 6.22 -0.82
N GLU A 60 8.40 7.23 0.07
CA GLU A 60 8.01 7.04 1.47
C GLU A 60 6.56 6.56 1.62
N LEU A 61 5.67 7.01 0.73
CA LEU A 61 4.25 6.65 0.76
C LEU A 61 4.04 5.15 0.59
N GLY A 62 4.83 4.48 -0.25
CA GLY A 62 4.73 3.03 -0.44
C GLY A 62 4.97 2.27 0.86
N PHE A 63 6.00 2.65 1.63
CA PHE A 63 6.30 2.04 2.93
C PHE A 63 5.24 2.38 3.97
N THR A 64 4.80 3.63 4.06
CA THR A 64 3.74 4.02 5.00
C THR A 64 2.45 3.25 4.73
N THR A 65 2.04 3.11 3.46
CA THR A 65 0.84 2.36 3.09
C THR A 65 0.99 0.87 3.38
N LEU A 66 2.18 0.29 3.15
CA LEU A 66 2.46 -1.11 3.49
C LEU A 66 2.31 -1.37 5.00
N VAL A 67 2.95 -0.55 5.82
CA VAL A 67 2.89 -0.67 7.29
C VAL A 67 1.47 -0.44 7.79
N LEU A 68 0.75 0.54 7.23
CA LEU A 68 -0.63 0.82 7.59
C LEU A 68 -1.55 -0.34 7.23
N PHE A 69 -1.40 -0.92 6.03
CA PHE A 69 -2.17 -2.11 5.61
C PHE A 69 -1.92 -3.29 6.56
N GLY A 70 -0.64 -3.60 6.84
CA GLY A 70 -0.28 -4.69 7.76
C GLY A 70 -0.80 -4.45 9.19
N GLY A 71 -0.64 -3.22 9.70
CA GLY A 71 -1.13 -2.84 11.03
C GLY A 71 -2.65 -2.90 11.15
N ALA A 72 -3.38 -2.44 10.12
CA ALA A 72 -4.84 -2.55 10.08
C ALA A 72 -5.29 -4.02 10.02
N ALA A 73 -4.58 -4.88 9.26
CA ALA A 73 -4.91 -6.30 9.17
C ALA A 73 -4.68 -7.00 10.52
N PHE A 74 -3.56 -6.69 11.19
CA PHE A 74 -3.27 -7.18 12.53
C PHE A 74 -4.31 -6.73 13.56
N ALA A 75 -4.72 -5.46 13.54
CA ALA A 75 -5.66 -4.90 14.51
C ALA A 75 -7.10 -5.38 14.31
N ALA A 76 -7.58 -5.45 13.07
CA ALA A 76 -8.97 -5.80 12.76
C ALA A 76 -9.19 -7.31 12.65
N PHE A 77 -8.24 -8.06 12.07
CA PHE A 77 -8.38 -9.50 11.81
C PHE A 77 -7.08 -10.26 12.14
N PRO A 78 -6.76 -10.47 13.44
CA PRO A 78 -5.49 -11.07 13.87
C PRO A 78 -5.21 -12.45 13.27
N LEU A 79 -6.25 -13.31 13.15
CA LEU A 79 -6.11 -14.64 12.55
C LEU A 79 -5.76 -14.56 11.07
N PHE A 80 -6.39 -13.65 10.31
CA PHE A 80 -6.08 -13.42 8.90
C PHE A 80 -4.66 -12.91 8.70
N TYR A 81 -4.23 -11.96 9.54
CA TYR A 81 -2.85 -11.48 9.54
C TYR A 81 -1.87 -12.62 9.82
N SER A 82 -2.11 -13.41 10.86
CA SER A 82 -1.22 -14.53 11.24
C SER A 82 -1.15 -15.63 10.18
N THR A 83 -2.24 -15.95 9.47
CA THR A 83 -2.18 -16.95 8.40
C THR A 83 -1.52 -16.43 7.14
N SER A 84 -1.52 -15.11 6.92
CA SER A 84 -0.94 -14.49 5.73
C SER A 84 0.56 -14.22 5.87
N PHE A 85 1.04 -13.93 7.09
CA PHE A 85 2.42 -13.50 7.36
C PHE A 85 3.16 -14.32 8.43
N GLY A 86 2.47 -15.25 9.11
CA GLY A 86 3.03 -16.07 10.20
C GLY A 86 3.64 -17.39 9.75
#